data_AF-A0AAU9IFD2-F1
#
_entry.id   AF-A0AAU9IFD2-F1
#
_cell.length_a   1.000
_cell.length_b   1.000
_cell.length_c   1.000
_cell.angle_alpha   90.00
_cell.angle_beta   90.00
_cell.angle_gamma   90.00
#
_symmetry.space_group_name_H-M   'P 1'
#
loop_
_entity.id
_entity.type
_entity.pdbx_description
1 polymer ?
#
loop_
_entity_poly.entity_id
_entity_poly.type
_entity_poly.pdbx_seq_one_letter_code
_entity_poly.pdbx_strand_id
1 'polypeptide(L)'
;MERESVFAPSTEVKNYDIQDIYDLEDCLDIFESIVQDLKIPNKKKSEISELMAKYVYMEDSVLEGLEKLPKVAKTDKMQKRLLDDMQKFNELSCDFQDSWNNEYWSVYELTREGYDSNSMKNQEQVPGKTIKQISQQLYDLQDMALVLSRMSRGPEDSKDIHGCQSLAAIDEEAQKYKEPTIKKQANKRNCEQCILY
;
A
#
# COMPACT_ATOMS: atom_id res chain seq x y z
N MET A 1 9.54 45.71 10.59
CA MET A 1 10.15 44.45 10.14
C MET A 1 9.50 43.34 10.95
N GLU A 2 8.37 42.83 10.46
CA GLU A 2 7.68 41.69 11.04
C GLU A 2 8.31 40.41 10.47
N ARG A 3 8.72 39.49 11.35
CA ARG A 3 9.23 38.18 10.95
C ARG A 3 8.05 37.29 10.63
N GLU A 4 7.85 37.00 9.35
CA GLU A 4 6.95 35.94 8.91
C GLU A 4 7.46 34.61 9.48
N SER A 5 6.69 34.02 10.39
CA SER A 5 6.95 32.66 10.86
C SER A 5 6.60 31.72 9.71
N VAL A 6 7.61 31.18 9.06
CA VAL A 6 7.46 30.10 8.09
C VAL A 6 6.96 28.88 8.84
N PHE A 7 5.65 28.68 8.83
CA PHE A 7 4.99 27.46 9.28
C PHE A 7 5.43 26.36 8.31
N ALA A 8 6.46 25.61 8.67
CA ALA A 8 6.82 24.42 7.92
C ALA A 8 5.70 23.39 8.11
N PRO A 9 5.05 22.89 7.04
CA PRO A 9 4.06 21.83 7.19
C PRO A 9 4.74 20.61 7.84
N SER A 10 4.13 20.10 8.90
CA SER A 10 4.52 18.83 9.50
C SER A 10 4.35 17.74 8.44
N THR A 11 5.46 17.32 7.85
CA THR A 11 5.54 16.18 6.94
C THR A 11 5.52 14.92 7.79
N GLU A 12 4.35 14.63 8.37
CA GLU A 12 4.08 13.32 8.96
C GLU A 12 4.01 12.32 7.80
N VAL A 13 5.00 11.42 7.74
CA VAL A 13 4.96 10.28 6.83
C VAL A 13 3.85 9.37 7.33
N LYS A 14 2.77 9.24 6.55
CA LYS A 14 1.67 8.35 6.89
C LYS A 14 2.08 6.90 6.61
N ASN A 15 1.71 6.00 7.50
CA ASN A 15 1.89 4.56 7.32
C ASN A 15 1.07 4.06 6.13
N TYR A 16 1.48 2.91 5.57
CA TYR A 16 0.75 2.28 4.48
C TYR A 16 -0.61 1.77 4.99
N ASP A 17 -1.67 2.13 4.28
CA ASP A 17 -3.04 1.73 4.65
C ASP A 17 -3.35 0.33 4.09
N ILE A 18 -3.12 -0.68 4.93
CA ILE A 18 -3.48 -2.08 4.67
C ILE A 18 -5.01 -2.22 4.68
N GLN A 19 -5.60 -2.55 3.53
CA GLN A 19 -7.06 -2.57 3.36
C GLN A 19 -7.68 -3.94 3.59
N ASP A 20 -6.95 -5.01 3.28
CA ASP A 20 -7.41 -6.38 3.49
C ASP A 20 -6.26 -7.34 3.90
N ILE A 21 -6.61 -8.63 4.07
CA ILE A 21 -5.67 -9.67 4.49
C ILE A 21 -4.63 -9.97 3.40
N TYR A 22 -4.97 -9.83 2.12
CA TYR A 22 -4.02 -10.11 1.03
C TYR A 22 -3.00 -8.98 0.85
N ASP A 23 -3.38 -7.76 1.21
CA ASP A 23 -2.44 -6.65 1.34
C ASP A 23 -1.49 -6.86 2.52
N LEU A 24 -1.99 -7.38 3.65
CA LEU A 24 -1.16 -7.74 4.80
C LEU A 24 -0.13 -8.80 4.42
N GLU A 25 -0.55 -9.85 3.71
CA GLU A 25 0.33 -10.90 3.19
C GLU A 25 1.47 -10.30 2.33
N ASP A 26 1.15 -9.41 1.39
CA ASP A 26 2.16 -8.72 0.55
C ASP A 26 3.11 -7.86 1.40
N CYS A 27 2.58 -7.11 2.36
CA CYS A 27 3.38 -6.28 3.26
C CYS A 27 4.34 -7.13 4.10
N LEU A 28 3.92 -8.30 4.56
CA LEU A 28 4.77 -9.23 5.31
C LEU A 28 5.87 -9.84 4.44
N ASP A 29 5.62 -10.10 3.16
CA ASP A 29 6.66 -10.57 2.23
C ASP A 29 7.72 -9.48 1.98
N ILE A 30 7.30 -8.22 1.87
CA ILE A 30 8.22 -7.08 1.80
C ILE A 30 8.99 -6.94 3.11
N PHE A 31 8.32 -7.08 4.26
CA PHE A 31 8.95 -6.99 5.57
C PHE A 31 10.00 -8.08 5.77
N GLU A 32 9.69 -9.30 5.34
CA GLU A 32 10.62 -10.42 5.33
C GLU A 32 11.86 -10.11 4.48
N SER A 33 11.69 -9.56 3.27
CA SER A 33 12.81 -9.15 2.43
C SER A 33 13.73 -8.14 3.13
N ILE A 34 13.15 -7.16 3.86
CA ILE A 34 13.92 -6.17 4.61
C ILE A 34 14.72 -6.84 5.76
N VAL A 35 14.08 -7.76 6.49
CA VAL A 35 14.73 -8.51 7.57
C VAL A 35 15.86 -9.39 7.03
N GLN A 36 15.66 -10.06 5.90
CA GLN A 36 16.71 -10.86 5.25
C GLN A 36 17.87 -9.99 4.81
N ASP A 37 17.59 -8.81 4.25
CA ASP A 37 18.63 -7.85 3.92
C ASP A 37 19.40 -7.47 5.17
N LEU A 38 18.74 -7.06 6.26
CA LEU A 38 19.36 -6.71 7.53
C LEU A 38 20.21 -7.84 8.14
N LYS A 39 19.84 -9.11 7.95
CA LYS A 39 20.63 -10.25 8.45
C LYS A 39 21.98 -10.43 7.73
N ILE A 40 22.21 -9.80 6.59
CA ILE A 40 23.48 -9.90 5.86
C ILE A 40 24.61 -9.25 6.70
N PRO A 41 25.69 -9.99 7.02
CA PRO A 41 26.77 -9.47 7.85
C PRO A 41 27.60 -8.38 7.13
N ASN A 42 28.33 -7.59 7.92
CA ASN A 42 29.30 -6.58 7.44
C ASN A 42 28.71 -5.44 6.59
N LYS A 43 27.47 -5.03 6.85
CA LYS A 43 26.90 -3.83 6.24
C LYS A 43 27.54 -2.55 6.76
N LYS A 44 27.52 -1.51 5.94
CA LYS A 44 27.88 -0.17 6.38
C LYS A 44 26.75 0.42 7.23
N LYS A 45 27.11 1.22 8.22
CA LYS A 45 26.13 1.94 9.08
C LYS A 45 25.08 2.72 8.28
N SER A 46 25.46 3.32 7.14
CA SER A 46 24.52 4.01 6.25
C SER A 46 23.47 3.08 5.63
N GLU A 47 23.86 1.86 5.26
CA GLU A 47 22.97 0.83 4.70
C GLU A 47 22.06 0.27 5.79
N ILE A 48 22.60 0.05 7.00
CA ILE A 48 21.81 -0.33 8.18
C ILE A 48 20.76 0.75 8.48
N SER A 49 21.13 2.03 8.43
CA SER A 49 20.19 3.13 8.67
C SER A 49 19.07 3.20 7.64
N GLU A 50 19.37 3.00 6.36
CA GLU A 50 18.34 2.96 5.32
C GLU A 50 17.40 1.75 5.49
N LEU A 51 17.95 0.56 5.75
CA LEU A 51 17.15 -0.65 5.96
C LEU A 51 16.34 -0.57 7.26
N MET A 52 16.87 0.04 8.31
CA MET A 52 16.16 0.23 9.57
C MET A 52 14.99 1.20 9.42
N ALA A 53 15.14 2.26 8.60
CA ALA A 53 14.04 3.14 8.26
C ALA A 53 12.90 2.39 7.53
N LYS A 54 13.25 1.48 6.61
CA LYS A 54 12.28 0.58 5.94
C LYS A 54 11.60 -0.35 6.94
N TYR A 55 12.40 -0.95 7.82
CA TYR A 55 11.95 -1.87 8.85
C TYR A 55 10.92 -1.22 9.77
N VAL A 56 11.24 -0.04 10.35
CA VAL A 56 10.34 0.70 11.25
C VAL A 56 9.03 1.08 10.54
N TYR A 57 9.13 1.61 9.32
CA TYR A 57 7.96 2.00 8.55
C TYR A 57 7.02 0.82 8.26
N MET A 58 7.59 -0.33 7.91
CA MET A 58 6.79 -1.53 7.61
C MET A 58 6.22 -2.14 8.89
N GLU A 59 6.99 -2.16 9.98
CA GLU A 59 6.55 -2.61 11.30
C GLU A 59 5.32 -1.82 11.76
N ASP A 60 5.33 -0.49 11.62
CA ASP A 60 4.20 0.36 11.99
C ASP A 60 2.99 0.15 11.09
N SER A 61 3.20 0.03 9.77
CA SER A 61 2.14 -0.22 8.80
C SER A 61 1.44 -1.56 9.07
N VAL A 62 2.22 -2.61 9.36
CA VAL A 62 1.70 -3.95 9.68
C VAL A 62 0.97 -3.95 11.02
N LEU A 63 1.50 -3.28 12.05
CA LEU A 63 0.83 -3.15 13.35
C LEU A 63 -0.54 -2.46 13.20
N GLU A 64 -0.61 -1.37 12.43
CA GLU A 64 -1.90 -0.71 12.14
C GLU A 64 -2.87 -1.63 11.39
N GLY A 65 -2.38 -2.42 10.43
CA GLY A 65 -3.19 -3.40 9.71
C GLY A 65 -3.75 -4.47 10.64
N LEU A 66 -2.90 -5.06 11.49
CA LEU A 66 -3.27 -6.08 12.47
C LEU A 66 -4.27 -5.58 13.51
N GLU A 67 -4.31 -4.28 13.82
CA GLU A 67 -5.33 -3.69 14.71
C GLU A 67 -6.72 -3.58 14.02
N LYS A 68 -6.73 -3.32 12.70
CA LYS A 68 -7.94 -3.05 11.92
C LYS A 68 -8.58 -4.33 11.39
N LEU A 69 -7.80 -5.24 10.83
CA LEU A 69 -8.24 -6.42 10.09
C LEU A 69 -9.08 -7.45 10.88
N PRO A 70 -8.88 -7.68 12.19
CA PRO A 70 -9.74 -8.57 12.97
C PRO A 70 -11.21 -8.17 12.93
N LYS A 71 -11.51 -6.87 12.78
CA LYS A 71 -12.88 -6.34 12.70
C LYS A 71 -13.55 -6.66 11.35
N VAL A 72 -12.76 -6.97 10.33
CA VAL A 72 -13.19 -7.23 8.95
C VAL A 72 -13.19 -8.73 8.63
N ALA A 73 -12.40 -9.53 9.34
CA ALA A 73 -12.30 -10.98 9.18
C ALA A 73 -13.56 -11.73 9.68
N LYS A 74 -14.53 -11.93 8.77
CA LYS A 74 -15.84 -12.56 9.08
C LYS A 74 -15.86 -14.09 8.99
N THR A 75 -14.88 -14.70 8.34
CA THR A 75 -14.86 -16.16 8.10
C THR A 75 -13.73 -16.83 8.86
N ASP A 76 -13.92 -18.09 9.26
CA ASP A 76 -12.90 -18.89 9.94
C ASP A 76 -11.60 -18.99 9.11
N LYS A 77 -11.72 -19.04 7.78
CA LYS A 77 -10.56 -19.04 6.87
C LYS A 77 -9.75 -17.74 6.97
N MET A 78 -10.44 -16.59 6.99
CA MET A 78 -9.81 -15.27 7.13
C MET A 78 -9.17 -15.11 8.52
N GLN A 79 -9.87 -15.54 9.57
CA GLN A 79 -9.34 -15.49 10.93
C GLN A 79 -8.10 -16.37 11.10
N LYS A 80 -8.11 -17.57 10.50
CA LYS A 80 -6.93 -18.44 10.50
C LYS A 80 -5.75 -17.80 9.78
N ARG A 81 -5.95 -17.24 8.59
CA ARG A 81 -4.89 -16.52 7.86
C ARG A 81 -4.32 -15.38 8.68
N LEU A 82 -5.18 -14.56 9.29
CA LEU A 82 -4.75 -13.45 10.12
C LEU A 82 -3.91 -13.91 11.34
N LEU A 83 -4.21 -15.08 11.91
CA LEU A 83 -3.39 -15.68 12.97
C LEU A 83 -2.03 -16.15 12.44
N ASP A 84 -2.01 -16.79 11.27
CA ASP A 84 -0.78 -17.21 10.61
C ASP A 84 0.11 -15.97 10.27
N ASP A 85 -0.50 -14.90 9.77
CA ASP A 85 0.15 -13.62 9.45
C ASP A 85 0.67 -12.90 10.71
N MET A 86 -0.10 -12.93 11.80
CA MET A 86 0.33 -12.40 13.10
C MET A 86 1.54 -13.17 13.65
N GLN A 87 1.58 -14.49 13.47
CA GLN A 87 2.74 -15.29 13.84
C GLN A 87 3.95 -14.90 12.99
N LYS A 88 3.80 -14.81 11.65
CA LYS A 88 4.87 -14.35 10.75
C LYS A 88 5.37 -12.97 11.15
N PHE A 89 4.49 -12.05 11.51
CA PHE A 89 4.88 -10.73 12.01
C PHE A 89 5.75 -10.81 13.28
N ASN A 90 5.40 -11.66 14.26
CA ASN A 90 6.19 -11.80 15.48
C ASN A 90 7.61 -12.34 15.20
N GLU A 91 7.72 -13.29 14.26
CA GLU A 91 9.01 -13.85 13.83
C GLU A 91 9.89 -12.79 13.13
N LEU A 92 9.27 -11.90 12.36
CA LEU A 92 9.95 -10.81 11.64
C LEU A 92 10.25 -9.60 12.54
N SER A 93 9.51 -9.43 13.63
CA SER A 93 9.66 -8.33 14.58
C SER A 93 10.38 -8.75 15.85
N CYS A 94 9.64 -9.15 16.88
CA CYS A 94 10.15 -9.47 18.21
C CYS A 94 11.31 -10.48 18.18
N ASP A 95 11.14 -11.61 17.48
CA ASP A 95 12.16 -12.66 17.47
C ASP A 95 13.44 -12.19 16.74
N PHE A 96 13.29 -11.34 15.73
CA PHE A 96 14.44 -10.73 15.06
C PHE A 96 15.11 -9.66 15.94
N GLN A 97 14.34 -8.85 16.66
CA GLN A 97 14.85 -7.84 17.60
C GLN A 97 15.67 -8.46 18.73
N ASP A 98 15.31 -9.65 19.20
CA ASP A 98 16.07 -10.40 20.19
C ASP A 98 17.49 -10.76 19.73
N SER A 99 17.71 -10.79 18.40
CA SER A 99 19.03 -11.06 17.81
C SER A 99 19.89 -9.79 17.61
N TRP A 100 19.36 -8.60 17.90
CA TRP A 100 20.04 -7.35 17.61
C TRP A 100 21.21 -7.09 18.56
N ASN A 101 22.28 -6.54 17.98
CA ASN A 101 23.39 -5.99 18.73
C ASN A 101 23.17 -4.50 19.02
N ASN A 102 24.08 -3.89 19.79
CA ASN A 102 23.98 -2.48 20.18
C ASN A 102 23.94 -1.50 18.99
N GLU A 103 24.54 -1.85 17.84
CA GLU A 103 24.51 -0.98 16.66
C GLU A 103 23.11 -0.94 16.04
N TYR A 104 22.45 -2.09 15.95
CA TYR A 104 21.07 -2.19 15.45
C TYR A 104 20.10 -1.45 16.37
N TRP A 105 20.20 -1.67 17.68
CA TRP A 105 19.41 -0.95 18.67
C TRP A 105 19.60 0.57 18.57
N SER A 106 20.85 1.03 18.48
CA SER A 106 21.14 2.45 18.37
C SER A 106 20.53 3.08 17.10
N VAL A 107 20.62 2.40 15.96
CA VAL A 107 20.03 2.91 14.71
C VAL A 107 18.51 2.87 14.76
N TYR A 108 17.91 1.84 15.36
CA TYR A 108 16.47 1.72 15.54
C TYR A 108 15.91 2.83 16.42
N GLU A 109 16.51 3.07 17.59
CA GLU A 109 16.14 4.16 18.50
C GLU A 109 16.23 5.51 17.80
N LEU A 110 17.33 5.78 17.10
CA LEU A 110 17.50 7.01 16.31
C LEU A 110 16.43 7.18 15.22
N THR A 111 15.98 6.06 14.63
CA THR A 111 14.93 6.06 13.62
C THR A 111 13.56 6.34 14.23
N ARG A 112 13.25 5.73 15.39
CA ARG A 112 11.98 5.87 16.13
C ARG A 112 11.83 7.23 16.82
N GLU A 113 12.89 7.77 17.40
CA GLU A 113 12.90 9.08 18.10
C GLU A 113 12.82 10.26 17.13
N GLY A 114 12.93 10.02 15.82
CA GLY A 114 12.61 11.01 14.80
C GLY A 114 13.37 12.32 14.94
N TYR A 115 14.72 12.29 15.04
CA TYR A 115 15.58 13.48 15.09
C TYR A 115 15.01 14.62 15.95
N ASP A 116 15.13 14.46 17.26
CA ASP A 116 14.87 15.54 18.21
C ASP A 116 15.67 16.80 17.79
N SER A 117 14.95 17.89 17.52
CA SER A 117 15.43 19.07 16.78
C SER A 117 16.61 19.82 17.46
N ASN A 118 17.05 19.37 18.64
CA ASN A 118 18.14 19.95 19.41
C ASN A 118 19.43 19.11 19.42
N SER A 119 19.44 17.88 18.88
CA SER A 119 20.62 16.99 18.87
C SER A 119 21.54 17.17 17.63
N MET A 120 21.15 18.01 16.66
CA MET A 120 21.85 18.16 15.37
C MET A 120 23.25 18.80 15.39
N LYS A 121 23.82 19.16 16.55
CA LYS A 121 25.12 19.86 16.55
C LYS A 121 26.35 18.97 16.40
N ASN A 122 26.25 17.64 16.60
CA ASN A 122 27.45 16.80 16.73
C ASN A 122 27.47 15.45 16.01
N GLN A 123 26.57 15.14 15.06
CA GLN A 123 26.60 13.83 14.41
C GLN A 123 26.69 13.88 12.88
N GLU A 124 27.60 13.04 12.37
CA GLU A 124 27.97 12.87 10.97
C GLU A 124 26.73 12.68 10.10
N GLN A 125 26.53 13.65 9.21
CA GLN A 125 25.58 13.54 8.11
C GLN A 125 25.98 12.33 7.28
N VAL A 126 25.06 11.37 7.09
CA VAL A 126 25.17 10.46 5.94
C VAL A 126 25.14 11.36 4.71
N PRO A 127 26.17 11.35 3.85
CA PRO A 127 26.27 12.32 2.76
C PRO A 127 25.14 12.10 1.77
N GLY A 128 24.17 13.03 1.75
CA GLY A 128 23.31 13.26 0.59
C GLY A 128 21.80 13.10 0.76
N LYS A 129 21.27 12.46 1.83
CA LYS A 129 19.81 12.33 2.05
C LYS A 129 19.47 12.26 3.54
N THR A 130 18.47 13.03 3.99
CA THR A 130 17.92 12.87 5.36
C THR A 130 17.10 11.58 5.44
N ILE A 131 17.11 10.88 6.58
CA ILE A 131 16.31 9.64 6.79
C ILE A 131 14.83 9.87 6.45
N LYS A 132 14.28 11.06 6.74
CA LYS A 132 12.93 11.48 6.33
C LYS A 132 12.71 11.47 4.82
N GLN A 133 13.72 11.84 4.02
CA GLN A 133 13.66 11.79 2.56
C GLN A 133 13.76 10.35 2.05
N ILE A 134 14.50 9.49 2.75
CA ILE A 134 14.58 8.05 2.44
C ILE A 134 13.22 7.41 2.70
N SER A 135 12.60 7.65 3.86
CA SER A 135 11.25 7.19 4.19
C SER A 135 10.21 7.67 3.18
N GLN A 136 10.27 8.93 2.73
CA GLN A 136 9.35 9.45 1.71
C GLN A 136 9.54 8.79 0.34
N GLN A 137 10.80 8.59 -0.10
CA GLN A 137 11.08 7.90 -1.36
C GLN A 137 10.66 6.43 -1.33
N LEU A 138 10.73 5.80 -0.15
CA LEU A 138 10.29 4.43 0.06
C LEU A 138 8.77 4.31 0.06
N TYR A 139 8.07 5.27 0.68
CA TYR A 139 6.62 5.38 0.60
C TYR A 139 6.16 5.38 -0.86
N ASP A 140 6.71 6.27 -1.69
CA ASP A 140 6.29 6.41 -3.09
C ASP A 140 6.60 5.13 -3.91
N LEU A 141 7.75 4.49 -3.68
CA LEU A 141 8.15 3.27 -4.39
C LEU A 141 7.37 2.03 -3.97
N GLN A 142 7.07 1.87 -2.67
CA GLN A 142 6.27 0.75 -2.16
C GLN A 142 4.79 0.92 -2.51
N ASP A 143 4.24 2.13 -2.42
CA ASP A 143 2.87 2.40 -2.84
C ASP A 143 2.67 2.03 -4.31
N MET A 144 3.61 2.41 -5.18
CA MET A 144 3.60 1.96 -6.58
C MET A 144 3.70 0.44 -6.73
N ALA A 145 4.60 -0.23 -6.01
CA ALA A 145 4.76 -1.68 -6.10
C ALA A 145 3.52 -2.47 -5.63
N LEU A 146 2.89 -2.00 -4.55
CA LEU A 146 1.68 -2.60 -3.99
C LEU A 146 0.45 -2.30 -4.85
N VAL A 147 0.32 -1.08 -5.38
CA VAL A 147 -0.72 -0.74 -6.38
C VAL A 147 -0.57 -1.62 -7.62
N LEU A 148 0.64 -1.82 -8.14
CA LEU A 148 0.87 -2.70 -9.29
C LEU A 148 0.53 -4.16 -8.98
N SER A 149 0.85 -4.62 -7.76
CA SER A 149 0.49 -5.97 -7.29
C SER A 149 -1.03 -6.13 -7.22
N ARG A 150 -1.75 -5.17 -6.64
CA ARG A 150 -3.23 -5.14 -6.65
C ARG A 150 -3.82 -5.12 -8.07
N MET A 151 -3.25 -4.33 -8.99
CA MET A 151 -3.71 -4.29 -10.38
C MET A 151 -3.45 -5.60 -11.13
N SER A 152 -2.40 -6.35 -10.75
CA SER A 152 -2.06 -7.64 -11.36
C SER A 152 -2.94 -8.81 -10.92
N ARG A 153 -3.60 -8.71 -9.75
CA ARG A 153 -4.43 -9.78 -9.15
C ARG A 153 -5.76 -10.01 -9.88
N GLY A 154 -6.17 -9.12 -10.78
CA GLY A 154 -7.40 -9.26 -11.57
C GLY A 154 -8.69 -9.13 -10.74
N PRO A 155 -9.85 -8.99 -11.38
CA PRO A 155 -11.12 -8.69 -10.71
C PRO A 155 -11.77 -9.88 -10.00
N GLU A 156 -11.14 -11.06 -9.95
CA GLU A 156 -11.79 -12.26 -9.43
C GLU A 156 -11.86 -12.30 -7.90
N ASP A 157 -10.92 -11.65 -7.19
CA ASP A 157 -10.88 -11.67 -5.71
C ASP A 157 -11.47 -10.40 -5.05
N SER A 158 -11.87 -9.39 -5.84
CA SER A 158 -12.44 -8.12 -5.36
C SER A 158 -13.96 -8.16 -5.11
N LYS A 159 -14.62 -9.30 -5.34
CA LYS A 159 -16.09 -9.38 -5.29
C LYS A 159 -16.69 -9.21 -3.90
N ASP A 160 -15.91 -9.30 -2.83
CA ASP A 160 -16.48 -9.43 -1.48
C ASP A 160 -16.47 -8.18 -0.60
N ILE A 161 -15.86 -7.05 -1.01
CA ILE A 161 -15.77 -5.89 -0.09
C ILE A 161 -16.42 -4.60 -0.59
N HIS A 162 -16.49 -4.28 -1.90
CA HIS A 162 -17.23 -3.07 -2.34
C HIS A 162 -17.82 -3.07 -3.78
N GLY A 163 -17.90 -4.23 -4.43
CA GLY A 163 -18.13 -4.31 -5.88
C GLY A 163 -19.55 -4.27 -6.43
N CYS A 164 -20.56 -3.67 -5.77
CA CYS A 164 -21.95 -3.68 -6.28
C CYS A 164 -22.50 -2.33 -6.76
N GLN A 165 -21.85 -1.20 -6.48
CA GLN A 165 -22.37 0.12 -6.91
C GLN A 165 -21.76 0.60 -8.23
N SER A 166 -20.47 0.36 -8.47
CA SER A 166 -19.78 0.85 -9.66
C SER A 166 -20.17 0.09 -10.93
N LEU A 167 -20.40 -1.22 -10.83
CA LEU A 167 -20.87 -2.02 -11.97
C LEU A 167 -22.35 -1.74 -12.29
N ALA A 168 -23.17 -1.42 -11.28
CA ALA A 168 -24.56 -1.03 -11.49
C ALA A 168 -24.69 0.28 -12.29
N ALA A 169 -23.83 1.26 -12.02
CA ALA A 169 -23.81 2.52 -12.77
C ALA A 169 -23.38 2.34 -14.24
N ILE A 170 -22.46 1.42 -14.50
CA ILE A 170 -22.01 1.09 -15.86
C ILE A 170 -23.11 0.33 -16.62
N ASP A 171 -23.83 -0.58 -15.96
CA ASP A 171 -24.92 -1.34 -16.56
C ASP A 171 -26.16 -0.46 -16.81
N GLU A 172 -26.41 0.53 -15.94
CA GLU A 172 -27.45 1.56 -16.11
C GLU A 172 -27.13 2.50 -17.30
N GLU A 173 -25.87 2.91 -17.47
CA GLU A 173 -25.43 3.72 -18.61
C GLU A 173 -25.47 2.90 -19.92
N ALA A 174 -25.11 1.62 -19.88
CA ALA A 174 -25.14 0.72 -21.04
C ALA A 174 -26.58 0.41 -21.52
N GLN A 175 -27.57 0.42 -20.62
CA GLN A 175 -28.97 0.25 -20.99
C GLN A 175 -29.53 1.43 -21.79
N LYS A 176 -29.00 2.66 -21.61
CA LYS A 176 -29.44 3.84 -22.37
C LYS A 176 -29.16 3.73 -23.88
N TYR A 177 -28.26 2.83 -24.29
CA TYR A 177 -27.83 2.67 -25.68
C TYR A 177 -28.30 1.38 -26.36
N LYS A 178 -29.14 0.56 -25.70
CA LYS A 178 -29.57 -0.76 -26.23
C LYS A 178 -30.73 -0.76 -27.22
N GLU A 179 -31.35 0.37 -27.53
CA GLU A 179 -32.36 0.42 -28.60
C GLU A 179 -31.90 1.25 -29.80
N PRO A 180 -31.53 0.63 -30.93
CA PRO A 180 -31.66 1.30 -32.21
C PRO A 180 -33.16 1.46 -32.48
N THR A 181 -33.66 2.69 -32.41
CA THR A 181 -35.00 3.04 -32.89
C THR A 181 -35.05 2.82 -34.40
N ILE A 182 -35.29 1.59 -34.85
CA ILE A 182 -35.65 1.32 -36.23
C ILE A 182 -37.08 1.86 -36.40
N LYS A 183 -37.17 3.13 -36.79
CA LYS A 183 -38.41 3.68 -37.36
C LYS A 183 -38.76 2.82 -38.57
N LYS A 184 -39.78 1.97 -38.45
CA LYS A 184 -40.45 1.36 -39.61
C LYS A 184 -40.87 2.50 -40.55
N GLN A 185 -40.14 2.71 -41.64
CA GLN A 185 -40.64 3.53 -42.73
C GLN A 185 -41.80 2.76 -43.37
N ALA A 186 -43.02 3.12 -42.97
CA ALA A 186 -44.21 2.86 -43.75
C ALA A 186 -44.13 3.75 -45.01
N ASN A 187 -43.49 3.26 -46.07
CA ASN A 187 -43.70 3.80 -47.40
C ASN A 187 -44.49 2.78 -48.23
N LYS A 188 -45.81 2.90 -48.11
CA LYS A 188 -46.74 2.56 -49.18
C LYS A 188 -46.34 3.37 -50.42
N ARG A 189 -45.75 2.72 -51.42
CA ARG A 189 -45.85 3.15 -52.81
C ARG A 189 -46.28 1.94 -53.63
N ASN A 190 -47.53 1.97 -54.06
CA ASN A 190 -48.06 1.14 -55.13
C ASN A 190 -47.17 1.34 -56.36
N CYS A 191 -46.66 0.25 -56.93
CA CYS A 191 -46.20 0.21 -58.31
C CYS A 191 -46.97 -0.92 -59.00
N GLU A 192 -47.97 -0.55 -59.79
CA GLU A 192 -48.82 -1.47 -60.56
C GLU A 192 -48.17 -1.92 -61.89
N GLN A 193 -46.83 -1.98 -61.98
CA GLN A 193 -46.16 -2.40 -63.22
C GLN A 193 -44.91 -3.25 -62.98
N CYS A 194 -45.05 -4.35 -62.24
CA CYS A 194 -44.08 -5.44 -62.26
C CYS A 194 -44.81 -6.79 -62.36
N ILE A 195 -45.52 -7.00 -63.46
CA ILE A 195 -45.81 -8.34 -63.98
C ILE A 195 -44.96 -8.48 -65.25
N LEU A 196 -43.99 -9.39 -65.24
CA LEU A 196 -43.37 -9.91 -66.46
C LEU A 196 -43.67 -11.40 -66.51
N TYR A 197 -44.50 -11.77 -67.49
CA TYR A 197 -44.23 -12.92 -68.36
C TYR A 197 -43.24 -12.47 -69.42
#